data_AF-A0A2T8HW44-F1
#
_entry.id   AF-A0A2T8HW44-F1
#
_cell.length_a   1.000
_cell.length_b   1.000
_cell.length_c   1.000
_cell.angle_alpha   90.00
_cell.angle_beta   90.00
_cell.angle_gamma   90.00
#
_symmetry.space_group_name_H-M   'P 1'
#
loop_
_entity.id
_entity.type
_entity.pdbx_description
1 polymer ?
#
loop_
_entity_poly.entity_id
_entity_poly.type
_entity_poly.pdbx_seq_one_letter_code
_entity_poly.pdbx_strand_id
1 'polypeptide(L)'
;MGESNTAVKEQAARRETSAATLGALKIHQTWMWRKSGLVLSFMIALATAVLSLTAIPPEAISIEGLDKAYHFAGFLLIIFPLIVTDSRRWYWAVPLVILYGGAIELIQPTVGRSAEWLDFGANVTGVLAGAALAEILHDRIHRSVFDESPLSAQEQAAREAEQMEAVRRELMDELRVVLREELGGVPHAGPERPVGPSPAEDAAAQGAGPEGQAPVRLSVVGKSGGRSG
;
A
#
# COMPACT_ATOMS: atom_id res chain seq x y z
N MET A 1 -23.81 22.67 25.57
CA MET A 1 -22.50 21.98 25.64
C MET A 1 -22.59 20.45 25.77
N GLY A 2 -23.78 19.86 25.99
CA GLY A 2 -23.94 18.40 26.15
C GLY A 2 -24.06 17.60 24.83
N GLU A 3 -24.65 18.16 23.78
CA GLU A 3 -24.96 17.42 22.54
C GLU A 3 -23.73 17.05 21.70
N SER A 4 -22.66 17.86 21.71
CA SER A 4 -21.44 17.53 20.96
C SER A 4 -20.69 16.34 21.56
N ASN A 5 -20.78 16.16 22.89
CA ASN A 5 -20.07 15.09 23.59
C ASN A 5 -20.75 13.72 23.35
N THR A 6 -22.08 13.70 23.19
CA THR A 6 -22.84 12.51 22.80
C THR A 6 -22.58 12.11 21.34
N ALA A 7 -22.56 13.06 20.40
CA ALA A 7 -22.28 12.77 18.99
C ALA A 7 -20.86 12.21 18.79
N VAL A 8 -19.86 12.75 19.50
CA VAL A 8 -18.47 12.27 19.46
C VAL A 8 -18.35 10.85 20.03
N LYS A 9 -19.03 10.54 21.15
CA LYS A 9 -19.04 9.19 21.73
C LYS A 9 -19.72 8.16 20.81
N GLU A 10 -20.83 8.53 20.18
CA GLU A 10 -21.51 7.65 19.24
C GLU A 10 -20.67 7.39 17.98
N GLN A 11 -19.99 8.42 17.47
CA GLN A 11 -19.04 8.26 16.36
C GLN A 11 -17.84 7.37 16.74
N ALA A 12 -17.31 7.49 17.95
CA ALA A 12 -16.24 6.63 18.45
C ALA A 12 -16.69 5.15 18.52
N ALA A 13 -17.86 4.87 19.09
CA ALA A 13 -18.42 3.52 19.16
C ALA A 13 -18.70 2.91 17.77
N ARG A 14 -19.18 3.72 16.82
CA ARG A 14 -19.37 3.30 15.41
C ARG A 14 -18.04 2.99 14.72
N ARG A 15 -16.96 3.70 15.03
CA ARG A 15 -15.61 3.44 14.49
C ARG A 15 -15.02 2.15 15.05
N GLU A 16 -15.15 1.92 16.35
CA GLU A 16 -14.67 0.68 17.00
C GLU A 16 -15.37 -0.57 16.45
N THR A 17 -16.70 -0.51 16.29
CA THR A 17 -17.48 -1.61 15.71
C THR A 17 -17.17 -1.82 14.22
N SER A 18 -16.96 -0.75 13.46
CA SER A 18 -16.53 -0.84 12.05
C SER A 18 -15.13 -1.46 11.91
N ALA A 19 -14.19 -1.07 12.77
CA ALA A 19 -12.84 -1.64 12.78
C ALA A 19 -12.85 -3.13 13.17
N ALA A 20 -13.65 -3.52 14.17
CA ALA A 20 -13.80 -4.90 14.59
C ALA A 20 -14.44 -5.78 13.49
N THR A 21 -15.47 -5.28 12.81
CA THR A 21 -16.12 -6.00 11.70
C THR A 21 -15.22 -6.15 10.47
N LEU A 22 -14.47 -5.10 10.11
CA LEU A 22 -13.46 -5.16 9.06
C LEU A 22 -12.33 -6.15 9.39
N GLY A 23 -11.89 -6.19 10.66
CA GLY A 23 -10.93 -7.18 11.15
C GLY A 23 -11.45 -8.61 11.01
N ALA A 24 -12.69 -8.87 11.44
CA ALA A 24 -13.34 -10.18 11.32
C ALA A 24 -13.48 -10.61 9.85
N LEU A 25 -13.85 -9.71 8.94
CA LEU A 25 -13.95 -9.96 7.50
C LEU A 25 -12.59 -10.34 6.89
N LYS A 26 -11.51 -9.64 7.24
CA LYS A 26 -10.14 -9.97 6.77
C LYS A 26 -9.67 -11.33 7.26
N ILE A 27 -9.93 -11.66 8.54
CA ILE A 27 -9.60 -12.98 9.09
C ILE A 27 -10.38 -14.07 8.35
N HIS A 28 -11.66 -13.85 8.09
CA HIS A 28 -12.48 -14.80 7.33
C HIS A 28 -11.98 -14.96 5.88
N GLN A 29 -11.61 -13.87 5.22
CA GLN A 29 -11.08 -13.89 3.85
C GLN A 29 -9.78 -14.67 3.74
N THR A 30 -8.82 -14.45 4.64
CA THR A 30 -7.55 -15.20 4.67
C THR A 30 -7.76 -16.68 5.00
N TRP A 31 -8.72 -16.99 5.87
CA TRP A 31 -9.11 -18.37 6.15
C TRP A 31 -9.71 -19.07 4.92
N MET A 32 -10.62 -18.41 4.20
CA MET A 32 -11.21 -18.94 2.96
C MET A 32 -10.14 -19.17 1.88
N TRP A 33 -9.19 -18.25 1.72
CA TRP A 33 -8.07 -18.37 0.79
C TRP A 33 -7.18 -19.59 1.11
N ARG A 34 -6.83 -19.77 2.39
CA ARG A 34 -6.03 -20.93 2.82
C ARG A 34 -6.78 -22.24 2.61
N LYS A 35 -8.10 -22.25 2.84
CA LYS A 35 -8.95 -23.43 2.65
C LYS A 35 -9.12 -23.80 1.17
N SER A 36 -9.26 -22.82 0.27
CA SER A 36 -9.44 -23.09 -1.16
C SER A 36 -8.25 -23.83 -1.76
N GLY A 37 -7.02 -23.48 -1.39
CA GLY A 37 -5.82 -24.19 -1.83
C GLY A 37 -5.80 -25.66 -1.43
N LEU A 38 -6.20 -25.97 -0.19
CA LEU A 38 -6.31 -27.37 0.28
C LEU A 38 -7.36 -28.15 -0.51
N VAL A 39 -8.55 -27.57 -0.71
CA VAL A 39 -9.65 -28.23 -1.43
C VAL A 39 -9.26 -28.47 -2.89
N LEU A 40 -8.68 -27.46 -3.55
CA LEU A 40 -8.29 -27.57 -4.96
C LEU A 40 -7.21 -28.65 -5.14
N SER A 41 -6.16 -28.64 -4.31
CA SER A 41 -5.13 -29.68 -4.35
C SER A 41 -5.68 -31.06 -4.06
N PHE A 42 -6.61 -31.21 -3.11
CA PHE A 42 -7.24 -32.49 -2.81
C PHE A 42 -8.04 -33.03 -4.01
N MET A 43 -8.81 -32.16 -4.67
CA MET A 43 -9.57 -32.53 -5.87
C MET A 43 -8.64 -32.95 -7.01
N ILE A 44 -7.54 -32.23 -7.24
CA ILE A 44 -6.55 -32.57 -8.26
C ILE A 44 -5.85 -33.89 -7.89
N ALA A 45 -5.47 -34.08 -6.63
CA ALA A 45 -4.85 -35.32 -6.18
C ALA A 45 -5.75 -36.53 -6.44
N LEU A 46 -7.04 -36.42 -6.10
CA LEU A 46 -8.02 -37.47 -6.38
C LEU A 46 -8.14 -37.75 -7.88
N ALA A 47 -8.22 -36.71 -8.71
CA ALA A 47 -8.26 -36.86 -10.16
C ALA A 47 -7.00 -37.57 -10.68
N THR A 48 -5.81 -37.19 -10.20
CA THR A 48 -4.55 -37.86 -10.55
C THR A 48 -4.54 -39.34 -10.16
N ALA A 49 -4.98 -39.69 -8.94
CA ALA A 49 -5.08 -41.10 -8.55
C ALA A 49 -6.04 -41.88 -9.45
N VAL A 50 -7.21 -41.32 -9.74
CA VAL A 50 -8.18 -41.98 -10.64
C VAL A 50 -7.56 -42.20 -12.01
N LEU A 51 -6.93 -41.18 -12.61
CA LEU A 51 -6.29 -41.31 -13.92
C LEU A 51 -5.14 -42.31 -13.92
N SER A 52 -4.27 -42.27 -12.92
CA SER A 52 -3.09 -43.14 -12.82
C SER A 52 -3.44 -44.60 -12.50
N LEU A 53 -4.54 -44.85 -11.78
CA LEU A 53 -4.99 -46.18 -11.39
C LEU A 53 -6.08 -46.75 -12.31
N THR A 54 -6.55 -46.00 -13.30
CA THR A 54 -7.44 -46.55 -14.33
C THR A 54 -6.62 -47.46 -15.25
N ALA A 55 -7.13 -48.67 -15.48
CA ALA A 55 -6.52 -49.64 -16.36
C ALA A 55 -6.47 -49.11 -17.80
N ILE A 56 -5.33 -49.25 -18.46
CA ILE A 56 -5.20 -48.87 -19.88
C ILE A 56 -5.86 -49.95 -20.73
N PRO A 57 -6.78 -49.61 -21.65
CA PRO A 57 -7.26 -50.58 -22.63
C PRO A 57 -6.09 -51.02 -23.54
N PRO A 58 -6.03 -52.31 -23.91
CA PRO A 58 -4.88 -52.87 -24.65
C PRO A 58 -4.64 -52.24 -26.03
N GLU A 59 -5.59 -51.47 -26.56
CA GLU A 59 -5.52 -50.78 -27.86
C GLU A 59 -5.11 -49.30 -27.74
N ALA A 60 -4.79 -48.82 -26.53
CA ALA A 60 -4.42 -47.42 -26.36
C ALA A 60 -3.07 -47.11 -27.02
N ILE A 61 -3.07 -46.18 -27.97
CA ILE A 61 -1.85 -45.61 -28.54
C ILE A 61 -1.20 -44.73 -27.46
N SER A 62 -0.08 -45.16 -26.91
CA SER A 62 0.75 -44.35 -26.02
C SER A 62 1.84 -43.64 -26.82
N ILE A 63 1.87 -42.32 -26.78
CA ILE A 63 3.01 -41.54 -27.27
C ILE A 63 4.10 -41.60 -26.20
N GLU A 64 5.27 -42.10 -26.58
CA GLU A 64 6.41 -42.24 -25.68
C GLU A 64 6.79 -40.88 -25.05
N GLY A 65 6.92 -40.86 -23.73
CA GLY A 65 7.29 -39.66 -22.96
C GLY A 65 6.14 -38.72 -22.58
N LEU A 66 4.97 -38.81 -23.22
CA LEU A 66 3.82 -37.97 -22.86
C LEU A 66 3.25 -38.32 -21.47
N ASP A 67 3.36 -39.59 -21.08
CA ASP A 67 2.96 -40.07 -19.75
C ASP A 67 3.71 -39.33 -18.63
N LYS A 68 5.03 -39.19 -18.79
CA LYS A 68 5.90 -38.44 -17.87
C LYS A 68 5.51 -36.96 -17.78
N ALA A 69 5.08 -36.36 -18.88
CA ALA A 69 4.61 -34.98 -18.87
C ALA A 69 3.30 -34.83 -18.08
N TYR A 70 2.38 -35.80 -18.17
CA TYR A 70 1.17 -35.83 -17.35
C TYR A 70 1.49 -36.03 -15.87
N HIS A 71 2.42 -36.93 -15.54
CA HIS A 71 2.92 -37.13 -14.19
C HIS A 71 3.53 -35.84 -13.61
N PHE A 72 4.45 -35.22 -14.34
CA PHE A 72 5.04 -33.94 -13.96
C PHE A 72 3.98 -32.85 -13.74
N ALA A 73 3.08 -32.65 -14.72
CA ALA A 73 2.06 -31.61 -14.66
C ALA A 73 1.03 -31.87 -13.55
N GLY A 74 0.60 -33.12 -13.35
CA GLY A 74 -0.35 -33.49 -12.30
C GLY A 74 0.20 -33.17 -10.92
N PHE A 75 1.42 -33.59 -10.63
CA PHE A 75 2.04 -33.35 -9.32
C PHE A 75 2.40 -31.88 -9.08
N LEU A 76 2.79 -31.15 -10.13
CA LEU A 76 2.94 -29.70 -10.11
C LEU A 76 1.62 -29.02 -9.72
N LEU A 77 0.51 -29.42 -10.34
CA LEU A 77 -0.82 -28.85 -10.08
C LEU A 77 -1.41 -29.23 -8.71
N ILE A 78 -0.99 -30.35 -8.12
CA ILE A 78 -1.37 -30.70 -6.74
C ILE A 78 -0.67 -29.76 -5.76
N ILE A 79 0.65 -29.63 -5.85
CA ILE A 79 1.44 -28.92 -4.83
C ILE A 79 1.28 -27.40 -4.92
N PHE A 80 1.12 -26.86 -6.14
CA PHE A 80 1.11 -25.42 -6.38
C PHE A 80 0.02 -24.66 -5.59
N PRO A 81 -1.29 -25.00 -5.67
CA PRO A 81 -2.32 -24.32 -4.90
C PRO A 81 -2.17 -24.52 -3.38
N LEU A 82 -1.53 -25.63 -2.97
CA LEU A 82 -1.29 -25.91 -1.57
C LEU A 82 -0.32 -24.89 -0.95
N ILE A 83 0.77 -24.58 -1.66
CA ILE A 83 1.86 -23.71 -1.18
C ILE A 83 1.58 -22.24 -1.47
N VAL A 84 1.02 -21.90 -2.64
CA VAL A 84 0.76 -20.48 -3.00
C VAL A 84 -0.25 -19.83 -2.05
N THR A 85 -1.15 -20.63 -1.45
CA THR A 85 -2.14 -20.14 -0.49
C THR A 85 -1.59 -20.03 0.94
N ASP A 86 -0.48 -20.71 1.25
CA ASP A 86 0.19 -20.70 2.55
C ASP A 86 1.59 -21.32 2.44
N SER A 87 2.62 -20.49 2.27
CA SER A 87 4.00 -20.96 2.03
C SER A 87 4.56 -21.82 3.18
N ARG A 88 4.06 -21.65 4.41
CA ARG A 88 4.48 -22.47 5.57
C ARG A 88 4.18 -23.96 5.39
N ARG A 89 3.28 -24.32 4.48
CA ARG A 89 2.93 -25.71 4.21
C ARG A 89 4.03 -26.49 3.53
N TRP A 90 4.99 -25.82 2.90
CA TRP A 90 6.12 -26.43 2.19
C TRP A 90 6.71 -27.64 2.94
N TYR A 91 7.05 -27.45 4.22
CA TYR A 91 7.77 -28.43 5.04
C TYR A 91 7.07 -29.78 5.19
N TRP A 92 5.74 -29.80 5.17
CA TRP A 92 4.96 -31.04 5.28
C TRP A 92 4.31 -31.44 3.96
N ALA A 93 3.96 -30.48 3.11
CA ALA A 93 3.25 -30.72 1.86
C ALA A 93 4.12 -31.43 0.82
N VAL A 94 5.36 -30.96 0.64
CA VAL A 94 6.31 -31.55 -0.32
C VAL A 94 6.57 -33.03 -0.01
N PRO A 95 7.00 -33.42 1.21
CA PRO A 95 7.22 -34.85 1.50
C PRO A 95 5.93 -35.66 1.42
N LEU A 96 4.78 -35.10 1.84
CA LEU A 96 3.50 -35.80 1.75
C LEU A 96 3.09 -36.11 0.31
N VAL A 97 3.20 -35.14 -0.60
CA VAL A 97 2.83 -35.32 -2.00
C VAL A 97 3.82 -36.24 -2.73
N ILE A 98 5.11 -36.22 -2.37
CA ILE A 98 6.08 -37.20 -2.88
C ILE A 98 5.71 -38.63 -2.42
N LEU A 99 5.39 -38.81 -1.14
CA LEU A 99 4.94 -40.11 -0.62
C LEU A 99 3.65 -40.57 -1.31
N TYR A 100 2.73 -39.65 -1.59
CA TYR A 100 1.52 -39.93 -2.34
C TYR A 100 1.83 -40.45 -3.76
N GLY A 101 2.77 -39.84 -4.48
CA GLY A 101 3.20 -40.32 -5.79
C GLY A 101 3.87 -41.70 -5.73
N GLY A 102 4.70 -41.94 -4.72
CA GLY A 102 5.27 -43.28 -4.49
C GLY A 102 4.21 -44.33 -4.15
N ALA A 103 3.17 -43.96 -3.41
CA ALA A 103 2.06 -44.86 -3.10
C ALA A 103 1.26 -45.23 -4.35
N ILE A 104 0.99 -44.28 -5.26
CA ILE A 104 0.34 -44.56 -6.54
C ILE A 104 1.17 -45.56 -7.35
N GLU A 105 2.48 -45.32 -7.46
CA GLU A 105 3.43 -46.18 -8.18
C GLU A 105 3.43 -47.62 -7.65
N LEU A 106 3.38 -47.78 -6.33
CA LEU A 106 3.33 -49.10 -5.69
C LEU A 106 1.98 -49.82 -5.89
N ILE A 107 0.89 -49.08 -6.07
CA ILE A 107 -0.46 -49.64 -6.26
C ILE A 107 -0.71 -49.98 -7.74
N GLN A 108 -0.12 -49.24 -8.69
CA GLN A 108 -0.32 -49.43 -10.14
C GLN A 108 -0.18 -50.89 -10.63
N PRO A 109 0.78 -51.72 -10.16
CA PRO A 109 0.87 -53.14 -10.51
C PRO A 109 -0.39 -53.95 -10.20
N THR A 110 -1.13 -53.59 -9.15
CA THR A 110 -2.33 -54.32 -8.72
C THR A 110 -3.53 -54.12 -9.65
N VAL A 111 -3.50 -53.07 -10.48
CA VAL A 111 -4.54 -52.74 -11.47
C VAL A 111 -4.11 -53.05 -12.92
N GLY A 112 -3.00 -53.78 -13.09
CA GLY A 112 -2.51 -54.22 -14.40
C GLY A 112 -1.64 -53.20 -15.14
N ARG A 113 -1.04 -52.23 -14.44
CA ARG A 113 -0.04 -51.29 -15.02
C ARG A 113 1.38 -51.63 -14.56
N SER A 114 2.40 -51.22 -15.31
CA SER A 114 3.79 -51.28 -14.86
C SER A 114 4.06 -50.22 -13.80
N ALA A 115 4.90 -50.55 -12.81
CA ALA A 115 5.55 -49.54 -12.00
C ALA A 115 6.85 -49.10 -12.70
N GLU A 116 6.95 -47.82 -13.02
CA GLU A 116 8.06 -47.17 -13.68
C GLU A 116 8.70 -46.11 -12.79
N TRP A 117 9.96 -46.35 -12.41
CA TRP A 117 10.75 -45.40 -11.62
C TRP A 117 10.88 -44.02 -12.26
N LEU A 118 10.76 -43.92 -13.58
CA LEU A 118 10.80 -42.65 -14.29
C LEU A 118 9.53 -41.81 -14.08
N ASP A 119 8.37 -42.45 -13.89
CA ASP A 119 7.12 -41.75 -13.57
C ASP A 119 7.15 -41.23 -12.15
N PHE A 120 7.70 -42.01 -11.21
CA PHE A 120 8.02 -41.50 -9.88
C PHE A 120 9.00 -40.31 -9.93
N GLY A 121 10.03 -40.36 -10.77
CA GLY A 121 10.94 -39.23 -11.00
C GLY A 121 10.22 -37.99 -11.55
N ALA A 122 9.30 -38.17 -12.49
CA ALA A 122 8.46 -37.10 -13.02
C ALA A 122 7.55 -36.49 -11.95
N ASN A 123 6.97 -37.33 -11.07
CA ASN A 123 6.18 -36.88 -9.92
C ASN A 123 7.03 -35.99 -8.99
N VAL A 124 8.20 -36.47 -8.57
CA VAL A 124 9.10 -35.72 -7.67
C VAL A 124 9.52 -34.39 -8.27
N THR A 125 9.95 -34.38 -9.53
CA THR A 125 10.37 -33.14 -10.21
C THR A 125 9.21 -32.16 -10.40
N GLY A 126 8.00 -32.66 -10.69
CA GLY A 126 6.77 -31.87 -10.73
C GLY A 126 6.45 -31.22 -9.38
N VAL A 127 6.57 -31.97 -8.28
CA VAL A 127 6.39 -31.43 -6.92
C VAL A 127 7.39 -30.32 -6.64
N LEU A 128 8.69 -30.55 -6.88
CA LEU A 128 9.72 -29.55 -6.58
C LEU A 128 9.54 -28.28 -7.44
N ALA A 129 9.24 -28.44 -8.73
CA ALA A 129 9.01 -27.33 -9.64
C ALA A 129 7.76 -26.52 -9.27
N GLY A 130 6.64 -27.19 -8.99
CA GLY A 130 5.40 -26.54 -8.58
C GLY A 130 5.52 -25.81 -7.25
N ALA A 131 6.27 -26.40 -6.33
CA ALA A 131 6.54 -25.81 -5.03
C ALA A 131 7.40 -24.54 -5.20
N ALA A 132 8.52 -24.62 -5.93
CA ALA A 132 9.38 -23.45 -6.19
C ALA A 132 8.62 -22.32 -6.90
N LEU A 133 7.80 -22.66 -7.90
CA LEU A 133 6.96 -21.68 -8.60
C LEU A 133 5.95 -21.01 -7.65
N ALA A 134 5.33 -21.78 -6.76
CA ALA A 134 4.39 -21.27 -5.78
C ALA A 134 5.04 -20.31 -4.78
N GLU A 135 6.27 -20.59 -4.34
CA GLU A 135 7.02 -19.72 -3.42
C GLU A 135 7.38 -18.38 -4.08
N ILE A 136 7.89 -18.41 -5.31
CA ILE A 136 8.19 -17.20 -6.10
C ILE A 136 6.92 -16.34 -6.27
N LEU A 137 5.78 -16.98 -6.54
CA LEU A 137 4.52 -16.26 -6.76
C LEU A 137 3.90 -15.75 -5.47
N HIS A 138 3.99 -16.51 -4.38
CA HIS A 138 3.56 -16.09 -3.05
C HIS A 138 4.24 -14.79 -2.64
N ASP A 139 5.56 -14.69 -2.82
CA ASP A 139 6.33 -13.49 -2.50
C ASP A 139 5.97 -12.29 -3.39
N ARG A 140 5.51 -12.55 -4.61
CA ARG A 140 5.05 -11.50 -5.53
C ARG A 140 3.65 -10.99 -5.17
N ILE A 141 2.75 -11.90 -4.82
CA ILE A 141 1.36 -11.59 -4.41
C ILE A 141 1.36 -10.83 -3.08
N HIS A 142 2.20 -11.24 -2.12
CA HIS A 142 2.26 -10.57 -0.83
C HIS A 142 2.68 -9.10 -0.94
N ARG A 143 3.63 -8.80 -1.84
CA ARG A 143 4.09 -7.42 -2.10
C ARG A 143 3.00 -6.55 -2.74
N SER A 144 2.28 -7.03 -3.76
CA SER A 144 1.30 -6.20 -4.45
C SER A 144 -0.02 -6.00 -3.69
N VAL A 145 -0.41 -6.94 -2.83
CA VAL A 145 -1.72 -6.93 -2.18
C VAL A 145 -1.67 -6.27 -0.79
N PHE A 146 -0.53 -6.31 -0.10
CA PHE A 146 -0.45 -5.86 1.30
C PHE A 146 0.38 -4.59 1.54
N ASP A 147 1.29 -4.19 0.63
CA ASP A 147 2.01 -2.89 0.79
C ASP A 147 1.13 -1.68 0.40
N GLU A 148 0.30 -1.83 -0.63
CA GLU A 148 -0.58 -0.77 -1.19
C GLU A 148 -1.93 -0.69 -0.46
N SER A 149 -1.98 -0.90 0.86
CA SER A 149 -3.24 -0.72 1.59
C SER A 149 -3.48 0.79 1.79
N PRO A 150 -4.65 1.34 1.43
CA PRO A 150 -4.90 2.78 1.57
C PRO A 150 -4.78 3.27 3.02
N LEU A 151 -4.89 2.37 4.01
CA LEU A 151 -4.64 2.66 5.42
C LEU A 151 -3.15 2.84 5.74
N SER A 152 -2.24 2.03 5.18
CA SER A 152 -0.79 2.20 5.36
C SER A 152 -0.29 3.48 4.68
N ALA A 153 -0.83 3.81 3.50
CA ALA A 153 -0.53 5.08 2.83
C ALA A 153 -1.02 6.30 3.63
N GLN A 154 -2.21 6.21 4.24
CA GLN A 154 -2.76 7.26 5.09
C GLN A 154 -1.97 7.43 6.40
N GLU A 155 -1.53 6.32 7.02
CA GLU A 155 -0.67 6.35 8.21
C GLU A 155 0.72 6.92 7.91
N GLN A 156 1.30 6.62 6.74
CA GLN A 156 2.57 7.20 6.31
C GLN A 156 2.43 8.70 6.05
N ALA A 157 1.40 9.13 5.32
CA ALA A 157 1.14 10.55 5.08
C ALA A 157 0.91 11.35 6.38
N ALA A 158 0.24 10.74 7.37
CA ALA A 158 0.05 11.35 8.68
C ALA A 158 1.38 11.52 9.45
N ARG A 159 2.27 10.51 9.40
CA ARG A 159 3.61 10.58 10.02
C ARG A 159 4.50 11.60 9.32
N GLU A 160 4.46 11.67 8.00
CA GLU A 160 5.19 12.67 7.21
C GLU A 160 4.69 14.09 7.51
N ALA A 161 3.37 14.28 7.67
CA ALA A 161 2.81 15.56 8.09
C ALA A 161 3.29 15.96 9.49
N GLU A 162 3.28 15.03 10.45
CA GLU A 162 3.79 15.26 11.80
C GLU A 162 5.29 15.57 11.81
N GLN A 163 6.08 14.86 10.99
CA GLN A 163 7.51 15.14 10.80
C GLN A 163 7.74 16.51 10.16
N MET A 164 6.98 16.87 9.12
CA MET A 164 7.08 18.17 8.46
C MET A 164 6.70 19.30 9.41
N GLU A 165 5.71 19.08 10.28
CA GLU A 165 5.35 20.02 11.33
C GLU A 165 6.44 20.16 12.38
N ALA A 166 7.07 19.06 12.80
CA ALA A 166 8.18 19.08 13.74
C ALA A 166 9.38 19.84 13.17
N VAL A 167 9.78 19.52 11.93
CA VAL A 167 10.86 20.21 11.20
C VAL A 167 10.53 21.70 11.02
N ARG A 168 9.29 22.02 10.65
CA ARG A 168 8.83 23.42 10.54
C ARG A 168 8.94 24.15 11.87
N ARG A 169 8.61 23.51 13.00
CA ARG A 169 8.71 24.13 14.34
C ARG A 169 10.15 24.40 14.71
N GLU A 170 11.04 23.44 14.48
CA GLU A 170 12.48 23.59 14.72
C GLU A 170 13.05 24.76 13.91
N LEU A 171 12.77 24.82 12.60
CA LEU A 171 13.20 25.93 11.74
C LEU A 171 12.67 27.29 12.23
N MET A 172 11.40 27.36 12.63
CA MET A 172 10.79 28.60 13.11
C MET A 172 11.35 29.04 14.46
N ASP A 173 11.77 28.12 15.32
CA ASP A 173 12.43 28.43 16.59
C ASP A 173 13.86 28.94 16.37
N GLU A 174 14.64 28.30 15.49
CA GLU A 174 15.96 28.82 15.09
C GLU A 174 15.85 30.23 14.51
N LEU A 175 14.88 30.47 13.62
CA LEU A 175 14.65 31.79 13.03
C LEU A 175 14.32 32.85 14.10
N ARG A 176 13.55 32.49 15.13
CA ARG A 176 13.22 33.39 16.25
C ARG A 176 14.44 33.74 17.10
N VAL A 177 15.33 32.78 17.32
CA VAL A 177 16.57 33.02 18.08
C VAL A 177 17.47 34.00 17.32
N VAL A 178 17.72 33.73 16.04
CA VAL A 178 18.54 34.60 15.18
C VAL A 178 17.95 36.00 15.09
N LEU A 179 16.63 36.12 14.89
CA LEU A 179 15.98 37.43 14.81
C LEU A 179 16.10 38.24 16.11
N ARG A 180 16.06 37.56 17.27
CA ARG A 180 16.25 38.20 18.58
C ARG A 180 17.70 38.69 18.77
N GLU A 181 18.68 37.91 18.35
CA GLU A 181 20.10 38.30 18.40
C GLU A 181 20.36 39.54 17.55
N GLU A 182 19.85 39.56 16.31
CA GLU A 182 19.95 40.72 15.41
C GLU A 182 19.22 41.94 15.96
N LEU A 183 17.97 41.81 16.41
CA LEU A 183 17.19 42.92 16.97
C LEU A 183 17.75 43.44 18.30
N GLY A 184 18.36 42.58 19.12
CA GLY A 184 19.02 42.95 20.37
C GLY A 184 20.35 43.69 20.17
N GLY A 185 20.98 43.51 19.00
CA GLY A 185 22.18 44.24 18.58
C GLY A 185 21.91 45.65 18.04
N VAL A 186 20.65 46.02 17.79
CA VAL A 186 20.29 47.36 17.30
C VAL A 186 20.26 48.36 18.48
N PRO A 187 21.12 49.38 18.52
CA PRO A 187 21.11 50.38 19.58
C PRO A 187 19.74 51.08 19.62
N HIS A 188 19.01 50.94 20.72
CA HIS A 188 17.76 51.66 20.92
C HIS A 188 18.08 53.16 21.06
N ALA A 189 17.74 53.95 20.03
CA ALA A 189 17.65 55.39 20.18
C ALA A 189 16.55 55.68 21.22
N GLY A 190 16.98 56.09 22.42
CA GLY A 190 16.09 56.43 23.53
C GLY A 190 15.14 57.59 23.18
N PRO A 191 14.04 57.76 23.94
CA PRO A 191 12.98 58.72 23.61
C PRO A 191 13.54 60.13 23.49
N GLU A 192 13.29 60.78 22.35
CA GLU A 192 13.70 62.16 22.11
C GLU A 192 13.20 63.08 23.23
N ARG A 193 14.12 63.89 23.78
CA ARG A 193 13.77 64.95 24.74
C ARG A 193 12.99 66.05 24.02
N PRO A 194 11.98 66.68 24.66
CA PRO A 194 11.23 67.76 24.05
C PRO A 194 12.15 68.98 23.86
N VAL A 195 12.30 69.40 22.60
CA VAL A 195 13.02 70.61 22.20
C VAL A 195 12.20 71.83 22.64
N GLY A 196 12.74 72.62 23.55
CA GLY A 196 12.18 73.92 23.95
C GLY A 196 12.34 74.98 22.85
N PRO A 197 11.53 76.05 22.87
CA PRO A 197 11.47 77.01 21.77
C PRO A 197 12.76 77.85 21.64
N SER A 198 13.26 77.95 20.42
CA SER A 198 14.44 78.75 20.04
C SER A 198 14.05 80.23 19.84
N PRO A 199 14.80 81.19 20.41
CA PRO A 199 14.50 82.62 20.29
C PRO A 199 15.14 83.19 19.01
N ALA A 200 14.44 83.13 17.88
CA ALA A 200 14.91 83.80 16.66
C ALA A 200 13.80 84.12 15.63
N GLU A 201 12.53 84.19 16.02
CA GLU A 201 11.42 84.52 15.09
C GLU A 201 10.75 85.87 15.39
N ASP A 202 11.48 86.79 16.02
CA ASP A 202 11.13 88.21 16.12
C ASP A 202 12.17 89.06 15.40
N ALA A 203 12.12 89.10 14.06
CA ALA A 203 12.52 90.27 13.24
C ALA A 203 12.51 89.93 11.73
N ALA A 204 12.01 90.87 10.93
CA ALA A 204 12.01 90.91 9.46
C ALA A 204 10.88 90.11 8.80
N ALA A 205 9.63 90.57 8.79
CA ALA A 205 9.11 91.76 8.10
C ALA A 205 9.30 91.76 6.55
N GLN A 206 8.17 91.55 5.86
CA GLN A 206 7.65 92.33 4.72
C GLN A 206 8.25 92.15 3.31
N GLY A 207 7.37 91.85 2.33
CA GLY A 207 7.60 92.18 0.91
C GLY A 207 6.78 91.40 -0.14
N ALA A 208 5.66 91.99 -0.60
CA ALA A 208 5.06 91.97 -1.96
C ALA A 208 4.64 90.65 -2.68
N GLY A 209 3.37 90.59 -3.16
CA GLY A 209 2.86 89.62 -4.17
C GLY A 209 2.90 90.19 -5.62
N PRO A 210 2.05 89.77 -6.59
CA PRO A 210 1.21 88.57 -6.74
C PRO A 210 1.34 87.89 -8.15
N GLU A 211 0.39 87.02 -8.51
CA GLU A 211 0.04 86.48 -9.85
C GLU A 211 0.45 85.03 -10.18
N GLY A 212 -0.49 84.28 -10.79
CA GLY A 212 -0.10 83.14 -11.65
C GLY A 212 -0.96 81.88 -11.74
N GLN A 213 -2.28 81.99 -11.92
CA GLN A 213 -3.13 81.03 -12.67
C GLN A 213 -3.49 79.66 -12.06
N ALA A 214 -4.73 79.29 -12.36
CA ALA A 214 -5.50 78.16 -11.85
C ALA A 214 -5.72 77.10 -12.98
N PRO A 215 -6.75 76.23 -12.97
CA PRO A 215 -6.57 74.77 -12.89
C PRO A 215 -7.20 73.99 -14.06
N VAL A 216 -6.91 72.70 -14.21
CA VAL A 216 -7.71 71.78 -15.06
C VAL A 216 -7.76 70.43 -14.34
N ARG A 217 -8.89 70.08 -13.69
CA ARG A 217 -10.00 69.21 -14.16
C ARG A 217 -9.55 67.88 -14.80
N LEU A 218 -10.28 66.77 -14.77
CA LEU A 218 -11.37 66.17 -13.98
C LEU A 218 -11.71 64.90 -14.80
N SER A 219 -12.02 63.79 -14.12
CA SER A 219 -13.06 62.83 -14.47
C SER A 219 -12.99 61.90 -15.69
N VAL A 220 -13.60 60.72 -15.47
CA VAL A 220 -14.58 59.97 -16.31
C VAL A 220 -14.11 58.52 -16.52
N VAL A 221 -14.67 57.56 -15.73
CA VAL A 221 -15.81 56.66 -16.10
C VAL A 221 -15.41 55.74 -17.27
N GLY A 222 -15.32 54.41 -17.13
CA GLY A 222 -16.36 53.49 -16.72
C GLY A 222 -17.05 52.91 -17.97
N LYS A 223 -16.90 51.61 -18.27
CA LYS A 223 -17.89 50.87 -19.07
C LYS A 223 -17.75 49.35 -18.96
N SER A 224 -18.89 48.72 -18.68
CA SER A 224 -19.16 47.28 -18.73
C SER A 224 -19.44 46.77 -20.15
N GLY A 225 -19.40 45.44 -20.29
CA GLY A 225 -20.00 44.64 -21.38
C GLY A 225 -19.01 43.55 -21.81
N GLY A 226 -19.28 42.25 -21.79
CA GLY A 226 -20.54 41.52 -21.92
C GLY A 226 -20.71 41.01 -23.35
N ARG A 227 -20.39 39.74 -23.63
CA ARG A 227 -21.15 38.80 -24.49
C ARG A 227 -20.36 37.53 -24.83
N SER A 228 -21.00 36.40 -24.52
CA SER A 228 -21.25 35.22 -25.36
C SER A 228 -20.42 35.04 -26.63
N GLY A 229 -19.76 33.88 -26.69
CA GLY A 229 -19.46 33.08 -27.87
C GLY A 229 -19.54 31.61 -27.48
#